data_AF-A0A9W9FWM0-F1
#
_entry.id   AF-A0A9W9FWM0-F1
#
_cell.length_a   1.000
_cell.length_b   1.000
_cell.length_c   1.000
_cell.angle_alpha   90.00
_cell.angle_beta   90.00
_cell.angle_gamma   90.00
#
_symmetry.space_group_name_H-M   'P 1'
#
loop_
_entity.id
_entity.type
_entity.pdbx_description
1 polymer ?
#
loop_
_entity_poly.entity_id
_entity_poly.type
_entity_poly.pdbx_seq_one_letter_code
_entity_poly.pdbx_strand_id
1 'polypeptide(L)'
;MSEVLSDLPYELVFKNYHDWNAHRPSHTLIFRHNGLSWWIKVCLEGSLPTAITTLGYRLRRSTFRAFLEAVDFARFQLLDNTLSGITLTLTEESHHSLPIQVTSHDAENFYLAVSHRMLYKIEEDPKRVIYPSFGQIQCCLRTFDASCLQSGDFIAPAVSAVIVEGKKYAFKTIDRPLYEPRDTQDILDEIHALAQFHGQPHIAQIVGLVVSGNPYQTNPSENMPQVIKGFLLEFYPGGSLEQVICGGTGTNDLSPLRWAIQVGRALRQLHEKKRSHLDVKLSNVVDDNNNNAYAIL
;
A
#
# COMPACT_ATOMS: atom_id res chain seq x y z
N MET A 1 33.38 9.00 26.34
CA MET A 1 33.92 9.03 24.97
C MET A 1 32.82 8.56 24.06
N SER A 2 32.20 9.51 23.36
CA SER A 2 31.14 9.28 22.38
C SER A 2 31.78 8.77 21.10
N GLU A 3 31.58 7.49 20.79
CA GLU A 3 31.95 6.96 19.48
C GLU A 3 31.01 7.50 18.41
N VAL A 4 31.63 8.06 17.39
CA VAL A 4 31.03 8.66 16.21
C VAL A 4 30.32 7.53 15.44
N LEU A 5 28.99 7.47 15.53
CA LEU A 5 28.18 6.81 14.54
C LEU A 5 28.49 7.50 13.21
N SER A 6 29.13 6.76 12.31
CA SER A 6 29.45 7.16 10.95
C SER A 6 28.25 7.84 10.30
N ASP A 7 28.41 9.10 9.90
CA ASP A 7 27.53 9.82 8.98
C ASP A 7 27.51 9.07 7.64
N LEU A 8 26.64 8.07 7.51
CA LEU A 8 26.36 7.47 6.20
C LEU A 8 25.73 8.56 5.33
N PRO A 9 26.18 8.76 4.08
CA PRO A 9 25.67 9.81 3.19
C PRO A 9 24.25 9.52 2.67
N TYR A 10 23.54 8.56 3.25
CA TYR A 10 22.25 8.07 2.82
C TYR A 10 21.35 7.66 3.98
N GLU A 11 20.04 7.74 3.77
CA GLU A 11 19.01 7.36 4.74
C GLU A 11 18.23 6.15 4.23
N LEU A 12 18.04 5.14 5.08
CA LEU A 12 17.22 3.96 4.82
C LEU A 12 15.92 4.03 5.62
N VAL A 13 14.78 4.00 4.95
CA VAL A 13 13.45 3.99 5.57
C VAL A 13 12.70 2.71 5.20
N PHE A 14 12.37 1.91 6.19
CA PHE A 14 11.72 0.62 5.98
C PHE A 14 10.20 0.76 5.88
N LYS A 15 9.59 0.26 4.80
CA LYS A 15 8.13 0.34 4.59
C LYS A 15 7.39 -0.93 5.00
N ASN A 16 7.84 -2.09 4.54
CA ASN A 16 7.11 -3.34 4.75
C ASN A 16 8.05 -4.54 4.93
N TYR A 17 7.55 -5.58 5.59
CA TYR A 17 8.22 -6.87 5.66
C TYR A 17 7.21 -7.98 5.39
N HIS A 18 7.54 -8.85 4.44
CA HIS A 18 6.74 -10.01 4.06
C HIS A 18 7.57 -11.27 4.27
N ASP A 19 6.94 -12.32 4.78
CA ASP A 19 7.58 -13.60 5.00
C ASP A 19 6.61 -14.70 4.59
N TRP A 20 6.84 -15.28 3.41
CA TRP A 20 5.99 -16.32 2.86
C TRP A 20 6.38 -17.65 3.53
N ASN A 21 5.51 -18.15 4.40
CA ASN A 21 5.65 -19.44 5.06
C ASN A 21 6.98 -19.65 5.80
N ALA A 22 7.58 -18.59 6.36
CA ALA A 22 8.85 -18.62 7.10
C ALA A 22 10.09 -18.99 6.27
N HIS A 23 10.02 -19.02 4.94
CA HIS A 23 11.14 -19.47 4.09
C HIS A 23 11.70 -18.39 3.16
N ARG A 24 10.90 -17.36 2.83
CA ARG A 24 11.27 -16.35 1.83
C ARG A 24 10.99 -14.95 2.35
N PRO A 25 11.89 -14.39 3.17
CA PRO A 25 11.74 -13.04 3.69
C PRO A 25 11.97 -12.03 2.57
N SER A 26 11.15 -10.97 2.59
CA SER A 26 11.23 -9.84 1.69
C SER A 26 11.01 -8.56 2.48
N HIS A 27 11.78 -7.52 2.19
CA HIS A 27 11.63 -6.19 2.81
C HIS A 27 11.60 -5.13 1.71
N THR A 28 10.60 -4.25 1.71
CA THR A 28 10.62 -3.03 0.91
C THR A 28 11.09 -1.87 1.78
N LEU A 29 12.08 -1.15 1.27
CA LEU A 29 12.69 0.01 1.88
C LEU A 29 12.82 1.15 0.87
N ILE A 30 12.99 2.35 1.38
CA ILE A 30 13.28 3.56 0.62
C ILE A 30 14.72 3.93 0.94
N PHE A 31 15.53 4.08 -0.10
CA PHE A 31 16.91 4.52 0.00
C PHE A 31 17.00 5.96 -0.48
N ARG A 32 17.63 6.84 0.30
CA ARG A 32 17.83 8.25 -0.08
C ARG A 32 19.29 8.56 -0.27
N HIS A 33 19.68 9.08 -1.44
CA HIS A 33 21.04 9.46 -1.74
C HIS A 33 21.06 10.70 -2.65
N ASN A 34 21.86 11.72 -2.29
CA ASN A 34 21.93 13.01 -2.98
C ASN A 34 20.55 13.67 -3.20
N GLY A 35 19.62 13.52 -2.23
CA GLY A 35 18.27 14.07 -2.30
C GLY A 35 17.28 13.28 -3.17
N LEU A 36 17.73 12.24 -3.86
CA LEU A 36 16.88 11.35 -4.65
C LEU A 36 16.41 10.18 -3.78
N SER A 37 15.22 9.65 -4.06
CA SER A 37 14.62 8.55 -3.30
C SER A 37 14.38 7.34 -4.21
N TRP A 38 14.98 6.20 -3.89
CA TRP A 38 14.77 4.92 -4.58
C TRP A 38 13.92 3.99 -3.76
N TRP A 39 13.02 3.29 -4.44
CA TRP A 39 12.28 2.17 -3.86
C TRP A 39 13.02 0.88 -4.14
N ILE A 40 13.38 0.17 -3.07
CA ILE A 40 14.14 -1.07 -3.15
C ILE A 40 13.37 -2.16 -2.43
N LYS A 41 13.22 -3.31 -3.07
CA LYS A 41 12.69 -4.51 -2.44
C LYS A 41 13.75 -5.58 -2.46
N VAL A 42 14.22 -5.97 -1.29
CA VAL A 42 15.20 -7.05 -1.16
C VAL A 42 14.47 -8.33 -0.78
N CYS A 43 14.65 -9.37 -1.58
CA CYS A 43 14.04 -10.68 -1.40
C CYS A 43 15.15 -11.73 -1.27
N LEU A 44 15.06 -12.60 -0.28
CA LEU A 44 15.92 -13.78 -0.22
C LEU A 44 15.18 -14.98 -0.83
N GLU A 45 15.75 -15.52 -1.88
CA GLU A 45 15.31 -16.76 -2.52
C GLU A 45 16.05 -17.98 -1.95
N GLY A 46 15.32 -19.09 -1.89
CA GLY A 46 15.79 -20.35 -1.34
C GLY A 46 15.11 -20.70 -0.02
N SER A 47 15.62 -21.76 0.62
CA SER A 47 15.14 -22.19 1.93
C SER A 47 16.05 -21.63 3.01
N LEU A 48 15.47 -20.92 3.96
CA LEU A 48 16.16 -20.53 5.18
C LEU A 48 16.55 -21.78 6.00
N PRO A 49 17.73 -21.80 6.65
CA PRO A 49 18.08 -22.87 7.57
C PRO A 49 17.11 -22.95 8.75
N THR A 50 16.98 -24.15 9.34
CA THR A 50 16.12 -24.39 10.50
C THR A 50 16.40 -23.43 11.67
N ALA A 51 17.67 -23.07 11.87
CA ALA A 51 18.08 -22.10 12.89
C ALA A 51 17.43 -20.72 12.72
N ILE A 52 17.08 -20.33 11.49
CA ILE A 52 16.39 -19.07 11.19
C ILE A 52 14.88 -19.26 11.15
N THR A 53 14.38 -20.34 10.54
CA THR A 53 12.93 -20.57 10.42
C THR A 53 12.26 -20.78 11.79
N THR A 54 13.00 -21.33 12.75
CA THR A 54 12.56 -21.49 14.14
C THR A 54 12.57 -20.19 14.96
N LEU A 55 13.28 -19.14 14.50
CA LEU A 55 13.17 -17.83 15.13
C LEU A 55 11.74 -17.30 14.93
N GLY A 56 11.17 -16.65 15.93
CA GLY A 56 9.86 -16.00 15.78
C GLY A 56 9.88 -14.89 14.72
N TYR A 57 8.71 -14.56 14.15
CA TYR A 57 8.54 -13.54 13.10
C TYR A 57 9.26 -12.21 13.41
N ARG A 58 9.14 -11.72 14.65
CA ARG A 58 9.75 -10.45 15.07
C ARG A 58 11.27 -10.49 14.98
N LEU A 59 11.88 -11.58 15.43
CA LEU A 59 13.33 -11.75 15.43
C LEU A 59 13.85 -11.94 14.00
N ARG A 60 13.17 -12.75 13.17
CA ARG A 60 13.53 -12.86 11.73
C ARG A 60 13.50 -11.51 11.04
N ARG A 61 12.44 -10.72 11.26
CA ARG A 61 12.30 -9.38 10.70
C ARG A 61 13.41 -8.45 11.17
N SER A 62 13.75 -8.44 12.45
CA SER A 62 14.83 -7.57 12.97
C SER A 62 16.20 -8.02 12.47
N THR A 63 16.48 -9.34 12.42
CA THR A 63 17.73 -9.89 11.89
C THR A 63 17.89 -9.58 10.41
N PHE A 64 16.83 -9.74 9.60
CA PHE A 64 16.88 -9.39 8.19
C PHE A 64 17.01 -7.88 7.99
N ARG A 65 16.32 -7.05 8.78
CA ARG A 65 16.51 -5.59 8.77
C ARG A 65 17.96 -5.21 9.05
N ALA A 66 18.56 -5.71 10.14
CA ALA A 66 19.94 -5.40 10.50
C ALA A 66 20.93 -5.80 9.40
N PHE A 67 20.68 -6.93 8.72
CA PHE A 67 21.44 -7.31 7.53
C PHE A 67 21.35 -6.27 6.42
N LEU A 68 20.14 -5.79 6.10
CA LEU A 68 19.95 -4.76 5.07
C LEU A 68 20.56 -3.41 5.46
N GLU A 69 20.59 -3.06 6.74
CA GLU A 69 21.24 -1.83 7.23
C GLU A 69 22.76 -1.86 6.98
N ALA A 70 23.39 -3.04 7.01
CA ALA A 70 24.82 -3.20 6.73
C ALA A 70 25.16 -3.23 5.22
N VAL A 71 24.16 -3.33 4.34
CA VAL A 71 24.37 -3.32 2.88
C VAL A 71 24.53 -1.88 2.39
N ASP A 72 25.62 -1.62 1.67
CA ASP A 72 25.90 -0.35 1.02
C ASP A 72 25.18 -0.28 -0.34
N PHE A 73 23.93 0.19 -0.30
CA PHE A 73 23.09 0.26 -1.49
C PHE A 73 23.57 1.27 -2.54
N ALA A 74 24.43 2.23 -2.17
CA ALA A 74 24.96 3.23 -3.10
C ALA A 74 25.88 2.60 -4.17
N ARG A 75 26.37 1.37 -3.92
CA ARG A 75 27.25 0.63 -4.83
C ARG A 75 26.49 -0.20 -5.87
N PHE A 76 25.17 -0.31 -5.75
CA PHE A 76 24.36 -0.98 -6.76
C PHE A 76 23.98 -0.03 -7.90
N GLN A 77 23.89 -0.59 -9.11
CA GLN A 77 23.25 0.07 -10.25
C GLN A 77 21.74 -0.14 -10.14
N LEU A 78 21.08 0.66 -9.32
CA LEU A 78 19.63 0.63 -9.16
C LEU A 78 18.94 1.16 -10.42
N LEU A 79 17.71 0.70 -10.66
CA LEU A 79 16.90 1.13 -11.79
C LEU A 79 16.18 2.44 -11.46
N ASP A 80 16.26 3.39 -12.39
CA ASP A 80 15.57 4.67 -12.27
C ASP A 80 14.06 4.55 -12.47
N ASN A 81 13.32 5.45 -11.82
CA ASN A 81 11.90 5.68 -12.05
C ASN A 81 10.99 4.46 -11.81
N THR A 82 11.47 3.49 -11.02
CA THR A 82 10.74 2.26 -10.68
C THR A 82 11.06 1.74 -9.27
N LEU A 83 10.48 0.60 -8.91
CA LEU A 83 10.89 -0.18 -7.74
C LEU A 83 11.94 -1.21 -8.17
N SER A 84 13.16 -1.04 -7.68
CA SER A 84 14.25 -2.00 -7.90
C SER A 84 14.08 -3.21 -6.97
N GLY A 85 13.84 -4.38 -7.55
CA GLY A 85 13.91 -5.67 -6.89
C GLY A 85 15.34 -6.19 -6.85
N ILE A 86 15.83 -6.53 -5.67
CA ILE A 86 17.12 -7.21 -5.45
C ILE A 86 16.81 -8.60 -4.91
N THR A 87 17.03 -9.61 -5.74
CA THR A 87 16.88 -11.01 -5.35
C THR A 87 18.22 -11.55 -4.92
N LEU A 88 18.30 -12.05 -3.70
CA LEU A 88 19.47 -12.68 -3.10
C LEU A 88 19.31 -14.20 -3.15
N THR A 89 20.31 -14.92 -3.64
CA THR A 89 20.29 -16.39 -3.70
C THR A 89 21.58 -16.94 -3.10
N LEU A 90 21.46 -17.92 -2.21
CA LEU A 90 22.61 -18.60 -1.61
C LEU A 90 23.23 -19.59 -2.58
N THR A 91 24.55 -19.51 -2.75
CA THR A 91 25.33 -20.44 -3.58
C THR A 91 26.38 -21.19 -2.76
N GLU A 92 26.86 -22.30 -3.31
CA GLU A 92 28.00 -23.04 -2.75
C GLU A 92 29.33 -22.35 -3.06
N GLU A 93 29.41 -21.67 -4.20
CA GLU A 93 30.58 -20.95 -4.65
C GLU A 93 30.52 -19.47 -4.25
N SER A 94 31.67 -18.93 -3.82
CA SER A 94 31.85 -17.52 -3.47
C SER A 94 32.11 -16.70 -4.73
N HIS A 95 31.09 -16.09 -5.29
CA HIS A 95 31.23 -15.16 -6.42
C HIS A 95 30.51 -13.85 -6.09
N HIS A 96 31.19 -12.73 -6.31
CA HIS A 96 30.67 -11.35 -6.13
C HIS A 96 30.05 -11.09 -4.75
N SER A 97 30.89 -10.71 -3.79
CA SER A 97 30.42 -10.30 -2.47
C SER A 97 29.47 -9.11 -2.56
N LEU A 98 28.35 -9.21 -1.84
CA LEU A 98 27.50 -8.05 -1.57
C LEU A 98 28.36 -6.92 -0.99
N PRO A 99 28.14 -5.67 -1.41
CA PRO A 99 28.79 -4.52 -0.82
C PRO A 99 28.29 -4.35 0.62
N ILE A 100 29.01 -4.90 1.59
CA ILE A 100 28.62 -4.87 3.01
C ILE A 100 29.68 -4.13 3.80
N GLN A 101 29.23 -3.25 4.68
CA GLN A 101 30.04 -2.59 5.68
C GLN A 101 29.90 -3.38 7.00
N VAL A 102 30.77 -4.37 7.20
CA VAL A 102 30.75 -5.21 8.41
C VAL A 102 31.46 -4.49 9.55
N THR A 103 30.78 -4.35 10.69
CA THR A 103 31.37 -3.94 11.97
C THR A 103 31.58 -5.17 12.87
N SER A 104 32.43 -5.04 13.90
CA SER A 104 32.85 -6.18 14.75
C SER A 104 31.71 -6.82 15.58
N HIS A 105 30.52 -6.19 15.66
CA HIS A 105 29.35 -6.70 16.39
C HIS A 105 28.40 -7.55 15.51
N ASP A 106 28.73 -7.76 14.23
CA ASP A 106 27.82 -8.33 13.23
C ASP A 106 27.89 -9.85 13.07
N ALA A 107 28.75 -10.53 13.83
CA ALA A 107 29.04 -11.96 13.67
C ALA A 107 27.87 -12.89 14.06
N GLU A 108 26.88 -12.40 14.82
CA GLU A 108 25.70 -13.19 15.23
C GLU A 108 24.58 -13.18 14.18
N ASN A 109 24.62 -12.28 13.20
CA ASN A 109 23.59 -12.22 12.16
C ASN A 109 23.90 -13.25 11.06
N PHE A 110 23.04 -14.27 10.97
CA PHE A 110 23.18 -15.32 9.96
C PHE A 110 23.36 -14.78 8.54
N TYR A 111 22.57 -13.80 8.12
CA TYR A 111 22.65 -13.27 6.75
C TYR A 111 23.99 -12.60 6.48
N LEU A 112 24.56 -11.92 7.48
CA LEU A 112 25.90 -11.33 7.36
C LEU A 112 26.97 -12.42 7.30
N ALA A 113 26.85 -13.47 8.11
CA ALA A 113 27.79 -14.61 8.12
C ALA A 113 27.84 -15.33 6.75
N VAL A 114 26.71 -15.46 6.06
CA VAL A 114 26.65 -16.11 4.74
C VAL A 114 26.65 -15.16 3.55
N SER A 115 26.83 -13.86 3.78
CA SER A 115 26.75 -12.85 2.72
C SER A 115 27.79 -13.01 1.59
N HIS A 116 28.97 -13.53 1.91
CA HIS A 116 30.02 -13.86 0.94
C HIS A 116 29.63 -14.98 -0.05
N ARG A 117 28.50 -15.67 0.22
CA ARG A 117 27.91 -16.74 -0.59
C ARG A 117 26.58 -16.32 -1.21
N MET A 118 26.20 -15.05 -1.14
CA MET A 118 24.97 -14.54 -1.74
C MET A 118 25.26 -13.96 -3.11
N LEU A 119 24.67 -14.56 -4.15
CA LEU A 119 24.51 -13.90 -5.43
C LEU A 119 23.34 -12.93 -5.36
N TYR A 120 23.41 -11.86 -6.14
CA TYR A 120 22.30 -10.94 -6.28
C TYR A 120 21.95 -10.72 -7.75
N LYS A 121 20.66 -10.49 -8.00
CA LYS A 121 20.12 -10.05 -9.28
C LYS A 121 19.29 -8.80 -9.05
N ILE A 122 19.49 -7.78 -9.87
CA ILE A 122 18.69 -6.55 -9.86
C ILE A 122 17.76 -6.57 -11.07
N GLU A 123 16.47 -6.39 -10.82
CA GLU A 123 15.44 -6.23 -11.85
C GLU A 123 14.30 -5.35 -11.34
N GLU A 124 13.40 -4.91 -12.21
CA GLU A 124 12.20 -4.20 -11.78
C GLU A 124 11.25 -5.17 -11.06
N ASP A 125 10.69 -4.80 -9.90
CA ASP A 125 9.71 -5.66 -9.20
C ASP A 125 8.38 -5.67 -9.97
N PRO A 126 7.98 -6.80 -10.59
CA PRO A 126 6.75 -6.86 -11.38
C PRO A 126 5.49 -6.76 -10.51
N LYS A 127 5.64 -6.91 -9.18
CA LYS A 127 4.56 -6.81 -8.19
C LYS A 127 4.48 -5.45 -7.51
N ARG A 128 5.26 -4.46 -7.95
CA ARG A 128 5.17 -3.09 -7.41
C ARG A 128 3.77 -2.53 -7.59
N VAL A 129 3.39 -1.58 -6.74
CA VAL A 129 2.13 -0.85 -6.89
C VAL A 129 2.12 -0.12 -8.22
N ILE A 130 1.12 -0.38 -9.07
CA ILE A 130 0.92 0.31 -10.35
C ILE A 130 0.00 1.50 -10.10
N TYR A 131 0.55 2.71 -10.08
CA TYR A 131 -0.27 3.91 -10.00
C TYR A 131 -0.70 4.33 -11.41
N PRO A 132 -2.01 4.46 -11.69
CA PRO A 132 -2.48 4.86 -13.00
C PRO A 132 -2.16 6.34 -13.22
N SER A 133 -1.79 6.67 -14.46
CA SER A 133 -1.54 8.05 -14.86
C SER A 133 -2.84 8.84 -14.83
N PHE A 134 -2.80 10.08 -14.34
CA PHE A 134 -4.00 10.92 -14.26
C PHE A 134 -4.74 11.06 -15.62
N GLY A 135 -3.98 11.14 -16.72
CA GLY A 135 -4.55 11.23 -18.08
C GLY A 135 -5.30 9.99 -18.57
N GLN A 136 -5.24 8.86 -17.86
CA GLN A 136 -5.98 7.64 -18.23
C GLN A 136 -7.47 7.72 -17.88
N ILE A 137 -7.84 8.56 -16.90
CA ILE A 137 -9.22 8.69 -16.47
C ILE A 137 -9.90 9.84 -17.22
N GLN A 138 -10.90 9.49 -18.04
CA GLN A 138 -11.71 10.43 -18.80
C GLN A 138 -13.01 10.83 -18.07
N CYS A 139 -12.96 11.12 -16.78
CA CYS A 139 -14.12 11.62 -16.04
C CYS A 139 -13.85 12.99 -15.42
N CYS A 140 -14.85 13.86 -15.44
CA CYS A 140 -14.77 15.24 -14.95
C CYS A 140 -14.83 15.33 -13.41
N LEU A 141 -14.05 14.51 -12.71
CA LEU A 141 -13.95 14.53 -11.25
C LEU A 141 -13.02 15.65 -10.79
N ARG A 142 -13.35 16.26 -9.65
CA ARG A 142 -12.44 17.18 -8.95
C ARG A 142 -11.17 16.43 -8.57
N THR A 143 -10.02 17.10 -8.67
CA THR A 143 -8.73 16.57 -8.21
C THR A 143 -8.28 17.24 -6.92
N PHE A 144 -7.58 16.47 -6.11
CA PHE A 144 -6.99 16.91 -4.85
C PHE A 144 -5.52 16.47 -4.83
N ASP A 145 -4.63 17.39 -4.52
CA ASP A 145 -3.23 17.02 -4.30
C ASP A 145 -3.09 16.22 -3.00
N ALA A 146 -2.35 15.12 -3.04
CA ALA A 146 -2.14 14.24 -1.88
C ALA A 146 -1.53 14.98 -0.69
N SER A 147 -0.73 16.04 -0.91
CA SER A 147 -0.15 16.86 0.16
C SER A 147 -1.19 17.69 0.93
N CYS A 148 -2.37 17.91 0.36
CA CYS A 148 -3.47 18.63 1.00
C CYS A 148 -4.29 17.74 1.95
N LEU A 149 -4.09 16.42 1.93
CA LEU A 149 -4.81 15.50 2.80
C LEU A 149 -4.20 15.51 4.20
N GLN A 150 -4.96 16.00 5.16
CA GLN A 150 -4.59 15.89 6.57
C GLN A 150 -4.98 14.50 7.08
N SER A 151 -4.01 13.75 7.61
CA SER A 151 -4.24 12.41 8.15
C SER A 151 -5.28 12.44 9.26
N GLY A 152 -6.32 11.61 9.11
CA GLY A 152 -7.28 11.34 10.16
C GLY A 152 -7.19 9.89 10.65
N ASP A 153 -8.34 9.35 11.05
CA ASP A 153 -8.43 8.03 11.66
C ASP A 153 -8.24 6.89 10.64
N PHE A 154 -7.62 5.80 11.08
CA PHE A 154 -7.65 4.54 10.34
C PHE A 154 -9.07 3.97 10.30
N ILE A 155 -9.54 3.55 9.11
CA ILE A 155 -10.86 2.92 8.94
C ILE A 155 -10.68 1.44 8.60
N ALA A 156 -9.92 1.14 7.54
CA ALA A 156 -9.72 -0.22 7.03
C ALA A 156 -8.38 -0.36 6.26
N PRO A 157 -7.92 -1.58 5.92
CA PRO A 157 -6.69 -1.84 5.16
C PRO A 157 -6.76 -1.31 3.70
N ALA A 158 -6.69 0.01 3.52
CA ALA A 158 -6.70 0.83 2.28
C ALA A 158 -7.57 2.08 2.44
N VAL A 159 -8.31 2.21 3.55
CA VAL A 159 -9.26 3.30 3.77
C VAL A 159 -8.90 4.04 5.05
N SER A 160 -8.73 5.35 4.95
CA SER A 160 -8.50 6.25 6.08
C SER A 160 -9.44 7.43 6.01
N ALA A 161 -9.88 7.92 7.15
CA ALA A 161 -10.48 9.24 7.22
C ALA A 161 -9.40 10.31 6.96
N VAL A 162 -9.74 11.33 6.18
CA VAL A 162 -8.87 12.47 5.93
C VAL A 162 -9.68 13.76 6.02
N ILE A 163 -8.99 14.87 6.31
CA ILE A 163 -9.60 16.21 6.30
C ILE A 163 -9.03 16.99 5.13
N VAL A 164 -9.91 17.59 4.33
CA VAL A 164 -9.57 18.47 3.22
C VAL A 164 -10.45 19.70 3.33
N GLU A 165 -9.84 20.90 3.37
CA GLU A 165 -10.56 22.18 3.47
C GLU A 165 -11.56 22.22 4.67
N GLY A 166 -11.20 21.57 5.78
CA GLY A 166 -12.04 21.49 6.99
C GLY A 166 -13.20 20.49 6.93
N LYS A 167 -13.36 19.74 5.82
CA LYS A 167 -14.37 18.68 5.68
C LYS A 167 -13.74 17.29 5.74
N LYS A 168 -14.39 16.37 6.46
CA LYS A 168 -13.96 14.97 6.59
C LYS A 168 -14.42 14.15 5.39
N TYR A 169 -13.54 13.30 4.88
CA TYR A 169 -13.74 12.39 3.75
C TYR A 169 -13.20 11.01 4.07
N ALA A 170 -13.69 9.99 3.36
CA ALA A 170 -13.06 8.68 3.34
C ALA A 170 -12.11 8.61 2.14
N PHE A 171 -10.80 8.49 2.41
CA PHE A 171 -9.77 8.30 1.39
C PHE A 171 -9.49 6.82 1.21
N LYS A 172 -9.68 6.32 -0.01
CA LYS A 172 -9.31 4.96 -0.40
C LYS A 172 -8.05 5.02 -1.28
N THR A 173 -6.96 4.41 -0.81
CA THR A 173 -5.67 4.41 -1.51
C THR A 173 -5.50 3.18 -2.40
N ILE A 174 -4.73 3.35 -3.48
CA ILE A 174 -4.28 2.23 -4.34
C ILE A 174 -3.19 1.40 -3.64
N ASP A 175 -2.34 2.04 -2.83
CA ASP A 175 -1.24 1.39 -2.11
C ASP A 175 -1.78 0.67 -0.87
N ARG A 176 -2.39 -0.49 -1.11
CA ARG A 176 -3.02 -1.30 -0.06
C ARG A 176 -2.12 -2.43 0.45
N PRO A 177 -2.29 -2.88 1.71
CA PRO A 177 -1.67 -4.11 2.17
C PRO A 177 -2.02 -5.27 1.24
N LEU A 178 -1.01 -6.09 0.89
CA LEU A 178 -1.16 -7.25 -0.02
C LEU A 178 -1.59 -6.88 -1.45
N TYR A 179 -1.22 -5.70 -1.94
CA TYR A 179 -1.47 -5.28 -3.31
C TYR A 179 -1.01 -6.31 -4.35
N GLU A 180 -1.87 -6.58 -5.33
CA GLU A 180 -1.54 -7.27 -6.57
C GLU A 180 -1.71 -6.32 -7.77
N PRO A 181 -0.93 -6.47 -8.86
CA PRO A 181 -1.03 -5.61 -10.05
C PRO A 181 -2.46 -5.45 -10.63
N ARG A 182 -3.28 -6.49 -10.52
CA ARG A 182 -4.68 -6.48 -10.98
C ARG A 182 -5.55 -5.51 -10.18
N ASP A 183 -5.20 -5.26 -8.92
CA ASP A 183 -5.97 -4.39 -8.02
C ASP A 183 -6.12 -2.97 -8.56
N THR A 184 -5.14 -2.49 -9.34
CA THR A 184 -5.25 -1.17 -9.99
C THR A 184 -6.42 -1.13 -10.96
N GLN A 185 -6.65 -2.20 -11.71
CA GLN A 185 -7.79 -2.25 -12.64
C GLN A 185 -9.11 -2.29 -11.85
N ASP A 186 -9.18 -3.07 -10.78
CA ASP A 186 -10.38 -3.16 -9.95
C ASP A 186 -10.72 -1.78 -9.32
N ILE A 187 -9.71 -1.02 -8.88
CA ILE A 187 -9.88 0.34 -8.35
C ILE A 187 -10.33 1.33 -9.44
N LEU A 188 -9.76 1.24 -10.65
CA LEU A 188 -10.19 2.08 -11.77
C LEU A 188 -11.65 1.79 -12.15
N ASP A 189 -12.04 0.52 -12.19
CA ASP A 189 -13.40 0.10 -12.46
C ASP A 189 -14.38 0.62 -11.39
N GLU A 190 -13.98 0.61 -10.12
CA GLU A 190 -14.72 1.21 -9.00
C GLU A 190 -14.88 2.74 -9.18
N ILE A 191 -13.80 3.47 -9.48
CA ILE A 191 -13.84 4.92 -9.75
C ILE A 191 -14.81 5.22 -10.91
N HIS A 192 -14.74 4.46 -12.00
CA HIS A 192 -15.63 4.64 -13.15
C HIS A 192 -17.09 4.40 -12.77
N ALA A 193 -17.37 3.37 -11.96
CA ALA A 193 -18.71 3.10 -11.46
C ALA A 193 -19.22 4.26 -10.62
N LEU A 194 -18.44 4.69 -9.63
CA LEU A 194 -18.85 5.77 -8.73
C LEU A 194 -19.08 7.08 -9.48
N ALA A 195 -18.25 7.37 -10.48
CA ALA A 195 -18.46 8.52 -11.36
C ALA A 195 -19.76 8.40 -12.18
N GLN A 196 -20.07 7.20 -12.69
CA GLN A 196 -21.31 6.93 -13.43
C GLN A 196 -22.56 7.08 -12.56
N PHE A 197 -22.48 6.70 -11.28
CA PHE A 197 -23.59 6.77 -10.32
C PHE A 197 -23.53 8.01 -9.42
N HIS A 198 -22.80 9.06 -9.82
CA HIS A 198 -22.77 10.31 -9.09
C HIS A 198 -24.19 10.92 -8.97
N GLY A 199 -24.55 11.38 -7.78
CA GLY A 199 -25.86 11.91 -7.43
C GLY A 199 -26.97 10.87 -7.23
N GLN A 200 -26.67 9.58 -7.38
CA GLN A 200 -27.67 8.53 -7.24
C GLN A 200 -27.95 8.19 -5.76
N PRO A 201 -29.23 8.06 -5.35
CA PRO A 201 -29.58 7.81 -3.97
C PRO A 201 -29.18 6.39 -3.54
N HIS A 202 -28.71 6.27 -2.30
CA HIS A 202 -28.28 5.01 -1.67
C HIS A 202 -27.04 4.35 -2.29
N ILE A 203 -26.29 5.08 -3.11
CA ILE A 203 -24.95 4.70 -3.58
C ILE A 203 -23.96 5.68 -2.95
N ALA A 204 -22.82 5.17 -2.46
CA ALA A 204 -21.78 6.00 -1.87
C ALA A 204 -21.24 7.00 -2.91
N GLN A 205 -21.01 8.24 -2.49
CA GLN A 205 -20.70 9.33 -3.41
C GLN A 205 -19.19 9.57 -3.53
N ILE A 206 -18.68 9.52 -4.76
CA ILE A 206 -17.33 9.99 -5.06
C ILE A 206 -17.27 11.51 -5.08
N VAL A 207 -16.25 12.04 -4.42
CA VAL A 207 -15.98 13.48 -4.28
C VAL A 207 -14.90 13.91 -5.26
N GLY A 208 -13.89 13.06 -5.47
CA GLY A 208 -12.83 13.35 -6.43
C GLY A 208 -11.65 12.39 -6.35
N LEU A 209 -10.66 12.65 -7.19
CA LEU A 209 -9.42 11.87 -7.28
C LEU A 209 -8.32 12.51 -6.46
N VAL A 210 -7.48 11.69 -5.83
CA VAL A 210 -6.28 12.13 -5.14
C VAL A 210 -5.08 11.86 -6.04
N VAL A 211 -4.35 12.91 -6.39
CA VAL A 211 -3.21 12.86 -7.31
C VAL A 211 -1.92 13.27 -6.60
N SER A 212 -0.79 12.78 -7.08
CA SER A 212 0.53 13.21 -6.64
C SER A 212 1.55 13.10 -7.76
N GLY A 213 2.77 13.61 -7.52
CA GLY A 213 3.94 13.16 -8.29
C GLY A 213 4.10 11.65 -8.23
N ASN A 214 4.72 11.06 -9.25
CA ASN A 214 4.93 9.61 -9.29
C ASN A 214 5.88 9.20 -8.14
N PRO A 215 5.46 8.30 -7.24
CA PRO A 215 6.28 7.93 -6.08
C PRO A 215 7.60 7.26 -6.46
N TYR A 216 7.70 6.69 -7.66
CA TYR A 216 8.92 6.04 -8.11
C TYR A 216 9.89 6.99 -8.81
N GLN A 217 9.54 8.28 -8.98
CA GLN A 217 10.42 9.23 -9.64
C GLN A 217 11.74 9.38 -8.87
N THR A 218 12.83 8.92 -9.48
CA THR A 218 14.18 8.98 -8.92
C THR A 218 15.05 9.96 -9.69
N ASN A 219 14.77 10.21 -10.98
CA ASN A 219 15.50 11.17 -11.80
C ASN A 219 14.69 12.47 -11.96
N PRO A 220 15.17 13.62 -11.43
CA PRO A 220 14.49 14.91 -11.56
C PRO A 220 14.42 15.41 -13.01
N SER A 221 15.33 14.93 -13.87
CA SER A 221 15.41 15.32 -15.28
C SER A 221 14.30 14.70 -16.13
N GLU A 222 13.70 13.61 -15.65
CA GLU A 222 12.56 12.97 -16.29
C GLU A 222 11.25 13.51 -15.74
N ASN A 223 10.45 14.12 -16.61
CA ASN A 223 9.13 14.61 -16.23
C ASN A 223 8.12 13.46 -16.22
N MET A 224 8.07 12.74 -15.10
CA MET A 224 7.10 11.67 -14.87
C MET A 224 5.69 12.27 -14.71
N PRO A 225 4.65 11.70 -15.34
CA PRO A 225 3.30 12.22 -15.22
C PRO A 225 2.81 12.11 -13.77
N GLN A 226 1.91 13.02 -13.39
CA GLN A 226 1.14 12.86 -12.16
C GLN A 226 0.34 11.56 -12.21
N VAL A 227 0.29 10.90 -11.06
CA VAL A 227 -0.40 9.63 -10.90
C VAL A 227 -1.54 9.77 -9.90
N ILE A 228 -2.53 8.92 -10.05
CA ILE A 228 -3.62 8.79 -9.10
C ILE A 228 -3.12 7.93 -7.93
N LYS A 229 -3.24 8.45 -6.72
CA LYS A 229 -2.92 7.76 -5.46
C LYS A 229 -4.12 7.05 -4.84
N GLY A 230 -5.32 7.44 -5.26
CA GLY A 230 -6.58 6.95 -4.75
C GLY A 230 -7.71 7.94 -5.04
N PHE A 231 -8.79 7.85 -4.29
CA PHE A 231 -9.97 8.72 -4.45
C PHE A 231 -10.66 9.00 -3.11
N LEU A 232 -11.44 10.07 -3.09
CA LEU A 232 -12.22 10.51 -1.95
C LEU A 232 -13.69 10.14 -2.14
N LEU A 233 -14.26 9.55 -1.10
CA LEU A 233 -15.69 9.36 -0.92
C LEU A 233 -16.21 10.34 0.14
N GLU A 234 -17.51 10.60 0.09
CA GLU A 234 -18.20 11.19 1.24
C GLU A 234 -17.95 10.36 2.50
N PHE A 235 -17.79 11.04 3.64
CA PHE A 235 -17.61 10.38 4.92
C PHE A 235 -18.97 10.08 5.54
N TYR A 236 -19.25 8.81 5.78
CA TYR A 236 -20.46 8.30 6.41
C TYR A 236 -20.18 7.99 7.88
N PRO A 237 -20.61 8.85 8.82
CA PRO A 237 -20.17 8.79 10.21
C PRO A 237 -20.74 7.63 11.03
N GLY A 238 -21.81 6.97 10.58
CA GLY A 238 -22.34 5.79 11.26
C GLY A 238 -21.44 4.55 11.05
N GLY A 239 -20.54 4.60 10.07
CA GLY A 239 -19.63 3.51 9.76
C GLY A 239 -20.27 2.49 8.83
N SER A 240 -19.80 1.24 8.88
CA SER A 240 -20.42 0.16 8.13
C SER A 240 -21.58 -0.47 8.89
N LEU A 241 -22.57 -1.03 8.20
CA LEU A 241 -23.68 -1.75 8.85
C LEU A 241 -23.19 -2.94 9.66
N GLU A 242 -22.07 -3.56 9.28
CA GLU A 242 -21.40 -4.58 10.09
C GLU A 242 -21.02 -4.04 11.47
N GLN A 243 -20.40 -2.86 11.52
CA GLN A 243 -20.03 -2.20 12.78
C GLN A 243 -21.26 -1.82 13.60
N VAL A 244 -22.30 -1.28 12.95
CA VAL A 244 -23.55 -0.88 13.63
C VAL A 244 -24.25 -2.09 14.23
N ILE A 245 -24.36 -3.19 13.49
CA ILE A 245 -25.04 -4.42 13.95
C ILE A 245 -24.22 -5.12 15.05
N CYS A 246 -22.91 -5.26 14.87
CA CYS A 246 -22.04 -5.90 15.87
C CYS A 246 -21.81 -5.02 17.11
N GLY A 247 -21.86 -3.70 16.98
CA GLY A 247 -21.61 -2.74 18.05
C GLY A 247 -22.74 -2.62 19.08
N GLY A 248 -23.91 -3.23 18.82
CA GLY A 248 -25.03 -3.27 19.77
C GLY A 248 -25.68 -1.90 20.04
N THR A 249 -25.35 -0.88 19.26
CA THR A 249 -26.02 0.43 19.32
C THR A 249 -27.46 0.25 18.85
N GLY A 250 -28.41 0.37 19.78
CA GLY A 250 -29.82 0.02 19.62
C GLY A 250 -30.40 0.41 18.26
N THR A 251 -30.43 -0.54 17.34
CA THR A 251 -31.16 -0.41 16.09
C THR A 251 -32.64 -0.47 16.44
N ASN A 252 -33.40 0.58 16.16
CA ASN A 252 -34.85 0.49 16.20
C ASN A 252 -35.30 -0.70 15.34
N ASP A 253 -36.38 -1.38 15.74
CA ASP A 253 -36.88 -2.60 15.08
C ASP A 253 -37.13 -2.44 13.56
N LEU A 254 -37.31 -1.21 13.08
CA LEU A 254 -37.55 -0.88 11.67
C LEU A 254 -36.28 -0.61 10.85
N SER A 255 -35.12 -0.41 11.47
CA SER A 255 -33.87 -0.05 10.77
C SER A 255 -33.43 -1.10 9.75
N PRO A 256 -33.43 -2.42 10.06
CA PRO A 256 -33.01 -3.45 9.10
C PRO A 256 -33.88 -3.47 7.84
N LEU A 257 -35.20 -3.31 7.99
CA LEU A 257 -36.13 -3.26 6.86
C LEU A 257 -35.87 -2.05 5.97
N ARG A 258 -35.63 -0.87 6.58
CA ARG A 258 -35.27 0.34 5.85
C ARG A 258 -33.98 0.17 5.05
N TRP A 259 -32.93 -0.36 5.68
CA TRP A 259 -31.65 -0.62 5.01
C TRP A 259 -31.80 -1.58 3.84
N ALA A 260 -32.54 -2.69 4.02
CA ALA A 260 -32.79 -3.64 2.95
C ALA A 260 -33.48 -3.00 1.74
N ILE A 261 -34.47 -2.13 1.97
CA ILE A 261 -35.15 -1.38 0.89
C ILE A 261 -34.18 -0.43 0.18
N GLN A 262 -33.35 0.29 0.93
CA GLN A 262 -32.39 1.26 0.39
C GLN A 262 -31.29 0.58 -0.44
N VAL A 263 -30.72 -0.50 0.09
CA VAL A 263 -29.75 -1.33 -0.64
C VAL A 263 -30.41 -1.96 -1.88
N GLY A 264 -31.63 -2.48 -1.77
CA GLY A 264 -32.36 -3.01 -2.93
C GLY A 264 -32.59 -1.97 -4.03
N ARG A 265 -32.86 -0.70 -3.65
CA ARG A 265 -32.97 0.41 -4.60
C ARG A 265 -31.64 0.75 -5.27
N ALA A 266 -30.53 0.73 -4.52
CA ALA A 266 -29.21 0.91 -5.08
C ALA A 266 -28.90 -0.20 -6.10
N LEU A 267 -29.06 -1.47 -5.73
CA LEU A 267 -28.82 -2.62 -6.61
C LEU A 267 -29.65 -2.58 -7.89
N ARG A 268 -30.93 -2.17 -7.79
CA ARG A 268 -31.77 -1.97 -8.99
C ARG A 268 -31.16 -0.95 -9.94
N GLN A 269 -30.66 0.19 -9.43
CA GLN A 269 -30.03 1.21 -10.27
C GLN A 269 -28.75 0.70 -10.95
N LEU A 270 -27.94 -0.10 -10.25
CA LEU A 270 -26.79 -0.76 -10.86
C LEU A 270 -27.24 -1.68 -12.01
N HIS A 271 -28.25 -2.52 -11.78
CA HIS A 271 -28.75 -3.47 -12.77
C HIS A 271 -29.37 -2.77 -13.99
N GLU A 272 -30.06 -1.65 -13.80
CA GLU A 272 -30.60 -0.82 -14.90
C GLU A 272 -29.48 -0.28 -15.81
N LYS A 273 -28.26 -0.11 -15.28
CA LYS A 273 -27.06 0.26 -16.03
C LYS A 273 -26.20 -0.94 -16.44
N LYS A 274 -26.74 -2.16 -16.36
CA LYS A 274 -26.07 -3.42 -16.69
C LYS A 274 -24.78 -3.67 -15.89
N ARG A 275 -24.72 -3.16 -14.66
CA ARG A 275 -23.60 -3.38 -13.73
C ARG A 275 -24.06 -4.25 -12.56
N SER A 276 -23.19 -5.14 -12.10
CA SER A 276 -23.40 -5.94 -10.89
C SER A 276 -22.42 -5.49 -9.80
N HIS A 277 -22.85 -5.48 -8.54
CA HIS A 277 -21.99 -5.09 -7.41
C HIS A 277 -20.97 -6.19 -7.05
N LEU A 278 -21.32 -7.46 -7.22
CA LEU A 278 -20.49 -8.65 -6.98
C LEU A 278 -20.01 -8.90 -5.52
N ASP A 279 -20.05 -7.90 -4.64
CA ASP A 279 -19.57 -7.98 -3.25
C ASP A 279 -20.54 -7.32 -2.26
N VAL A 280 -21.82 -7.68 -2.34
CA VAL A 280 -22.85 -7.15 -1.43
C VAL A 280 -22.70 -7.82 -0.06
N LYS A 281 -22.18 -7.07 0.91
CA LYS A 281 -22.02 -7.49 2.31
C LYS A 281 -22.16 -6.30 3.25
N LEU A 282 -22.38 -6.58 4.54
CA LEU A 282 -22.62 -5.55 5.55
C LEU A 282 -21.46 -4.56 5.71
N SER A 283 -20.22 -5.00 5.49
CA SER A 283 -19.03 -4.13 5.54
C SER A 283 -18.95 -3.13 4.36
N ASN A 284 -19.67 -3.39 3.27
CA ASN A 284 -19.71 -2.55 2.06
C ASN A 284 -20.98 -1.69 2.00
N VAL A 285 -21.76 -1.64 3.08
CA VAL A 285 -22.89 -0.73 3.22
C VAL A 285 -22.61 0.17 4.41
N VAL A 286 -22.67 1.48 4.19
CA VAL A 286 -22.39 2.49 5.20
C VAL A 286 -23.62 3.32 5.51
N ASP A 287 -23.68 3.92 6.69
CA ASP A 287 -24.80 4.75 7.13
C ASP A 287 -24.44 6.19 7.48
N ASP A 288 -25.36 7.10 7.13
CA ASP A 288 -25.27 8.51 7.47
C ASP A 288 -25.86 8.82 8.86
N ASN A 289 -25.77 10.08 9.28
CA ASN A 289 -26.37 10.58 10.53
C ASN A 289 -27.91 10.42 10.61
N ASN A 290 -28.57 10.08 9.50
CA ASN A 290 -30.03 9.92 9.41
C ASN A 290 -30.45 8.44 9.32
N ASN A 291 -29.52 7.53 9.59
CA ASN A 291 -29.68 6.07 9.45
C ASN A 291 -30.10 5.64 8.04
N ASN A 292 -29.66 6.36 7.00
CA ASN A 292 -29.79 5.93 5.62
C ASN A 292 -28.58 5.08 5.22
N ALA A 293 -28.85 3.93 4.60
CA ALA A 293 -27.84 3.06 4.05
C ALA A 293 -27.41 3.48 2.63
N TYR A 294 -26.12 3.34 2.37
CA TYR A 294 -25.47 3.60 1.09
C TYR A 294 -24.55 2.42 0.72
N ALA A 295 -24.74 1.84 -0.46
CA ALA A 295 -23.87 0.79 -0.98
C ALA A 295 -22.58 1.39 -1.56
N ILE A 296 -21.43 0.86 -1.17
CA ILE A 296 -20.12 1.20 -1.74
C ILE A 296 -19.84 0.25 -2.91
N LEU A 297 -19.48 0.80 -4.08
CA LEU A 297 -19.33 0.06 -5.34
C LEU A 297 -18.01 -0.68 -5.50
#